data_AF-A0A6L3EHG2-F1
#
_entry.id   AF-A0A6L3EHG2-F1
#
_cell.length_a   1.000
_cell.length_b   1.000
_cell.length_c   1.000
_cell.angle_alpha   90.00
_cell.angle_beta   90.00
_cell.angle_gamma   90.00
#
_symmetry.space_group_name_H-M   'P 1'
#
loop_
_entity.id
_entity.type
_entity.pdbx_description
1 polymer ?
#
loop_
_entity_poly.entity_id
_entity_poly.type
_entity_poly.pdbx_seq_one_letter_code
_entity_poly.pdbx_strand_id
1 'polypeptide(L)'
;MRRSAVVVGLETKAREMKSRRYRFESPCGWLLPPVERIASPNCDARPDGAAPEVVIVHAVSLPPRQYGGRYVEDLFTNRLDPAAHPYFREIAGLRVSAHFLVRRDGSLAQFVP
;
A
#
# COMPACT_ATOMS: atom_id res chain seq x y z
N MET A 1 2.33 -13.50 -16.89
CA MET A 1 0.96 -13.01 -16.60
C MET A 1 0.98 -12.33 -15.22
N ARG A 2 1.39 -11.05 -15.16
CA ARG A 2 1.55 -10.31 -13.89
C ARG A 2 0.24 -9.56 -13.62
N ARG A 3 -0.61 -10.15 -12.77
CA ARG A 3 -1.85 -9.53 -12.30
C ARG A 3 -1.48 -8.51 -11.23
N SER A 4 -1.62 -7.23 -11.53
CA SER A 4 -1.39 -6.18 -10.55
C SER A 4 -2.45 -6.26 -9.46
N ALA A 5 -2.00 -6.47 -8.23
CA ALA A 5 -2.82 -6.32 -7.06
C ALA A 5 -2.82 -4.85 -6.64
N VAL A 6 -3.98 -4.19 -6.75
CA VAL A 6 -4.24 -3.10 -5.81
C VAL A 6 -4.44 -3.79 -4.46
N VAL A 7 -3.79 -3.33 -3.39
CA VAL A 7 -4.01 -3.85 -2.03
C VAL A 7 -4.72 -2.74 -1.30
N VAL A 8 -6.05 -2.70 -1.38
CA VAL A 8 -6.82 -1.83 -0.48
C VAL A 8 -7.01 -2.55 0.85
N GLY A 9 -6.21 -2.18 1.84
CA GLY A 9 -6.39 -2.53 3.24
C GLY A 9 -7.74 -2.04 3.75
N LEU A 10 -8.78 -2.87 3.68
CA LEU A 10 -10.04 -2.60 4.34
C LEU A 10 -10.10 -3.35 5.65
N GLU A 11 -10.04 -2.60 6.74
CA GLU A 11 -10.52 -3.10 8.02
C GLU A 11 -11.42 -2.00 8.59
N THR A 12 -12.68 -2.33 8.87
CA THR A 12 -13.68 -1.34 9.31
C THR A 12 -14.31 -1.78 10.62
N LYS A 13 -14.40 -0.83 11.57
CA LYS A 13 -15.49 -0.76 12.55
C LYS A 13 -16.35 0.42 12.09
N ALA A 14 -17.65 0.20 11.92
CA ALA A 14 -18.58 1.19 11.41
C ALA A 14 -18.65 2.43 12.34
N ARG A 15 -17.99 3.50 11.93
CA ARG A 15 -18.30 4.89 12.32
C ARG A 15 -18.16 5.73 11.06
N GLU A 16 -19.05 6.73 10.90
CA GLU A 16 -19.21 7.61 9.73
C GLU A 16 -17.94 7.83 8.91
N MET A 17 -17.82 7.12 7.79
CA MET A 17 -16.73 7.27 6.85
C MET A 17 -17.00 8.53 6.00
N LYS A 18 -16.31 9.63 6.29
CA LYS A 18 -16.38 10.83 5.44
C LYS A 18 -15.79 10.51 4.07
N SER A 19 -16.58 10.67 3.01
CA SER A 19 -16.11 10.50 1.64
C SER A 19 -14.97 11.49 1.33
N ARG A 20 -13.83 10.96 0.87
CA ARG A 20 -12.70 11.77 0.38
C ARG A 20 -12.46 11.46 -1.09
N ARG A 21 -12.25 12.49 -1.89
CA ARG A 21 -11.91 12.40 -3.31
C ARG A 21 -10.48 12.84 -3.51
N TYR A 22 -9.68 12.02 -4.18
CA TYR A 22 -8.32 12.34 -4.58
C TYR A 22 -8.26 12.61 -6.08
N ARG A 23 -7.26 13.39 -6.50
CA ARG A 23 -6.94 13.67 -7.90
C ARG A 23 -5.53 13.21 -8.19
N PHE A 24 -5.31 12.69 -9.40
CA PHE A 24 -3.98 12.35 -9.88
C PHE A 24 -3.26 13.57 -10.45
N GLU A 25 -1.95 13.60 -10.28
CA GLU A 25 -1.01 14.40 -11.03
C GLU A 25 -0.72 13.65 -12.34
N SER A 26 -1.14 14.24 -13.45
CA SER A 26 -0.91 13.69 -14.78
C SER A 26 0.35 14.30 -15.38
N PRO A 27 1.22 13.50 -16.05
CA PRO A 27 1.02 12.10 -16.39
C PRO A 27 1.61 11.10 -15.39
N CYS A 28 2.19 11.56 -14.27
CA CYS A 28 3.05 10.72 -13.43
C CYS A 28 2.33 9.71 -12.53
N GLY A 29 0.99 9.75 -12.42
CA GLY A 29 0.19 8.74 -11.71
C GLY A 29 0.19 8.90 -10.19
N TRP A 30 0.85 9.92 -9.65
CA TRP A 30 0.84 10.22 -8.22
C TRP A 30 -0.39 11.03 -7.82
N LEU A 31 -1.05 10.69 -6.73
CA LEU A 31 -2.14 11.49 -6.18
C LEU A 31 -1.62 12.82 -5.62
N LEU A 32 -2.38 13.90 -5.81
CA LEU A 32 -2.13 15.20 -5.20
C LEU A 32 -2.38 15.14 -3.68
N PRO A 33 -1.74 16.02 -2.88
CA PRO A 33 -1.97 16.11 -1.44
C PRO A 33 -3.48 16.17 -1.09
N PRO A 34 -3.90 15.59 0.06
CA PRO A 34 -3.09 15.27 1.24
C PRO A 34 -2.61 13.81 1.33
N VAL A 35 -2.39 13.10 0.21
CA VAL A 35 -1.79 11.76 0.24
C VAL A 35 -0.32 11.81 0.69
N GLU A 36 0.11 10.82 1.46
CA GLU A 36 1.52 10.61 1.77
C GLU A 36 2.17 9.81 0.63
N ARG A 37 3.11 10.40 -0.10
CA ARG A 37 3.82 9.73 -1.19
C ARG A 37 5.09 9.07 -0.62
N ILE A 38 5.18 7.75 -0.69
CA ILE A 38 6.30 6.95 -0.18
C ILE A 38 6.84 6.08 -1.33
N ALA A 39 7.74 6.60 -2.15
CA ALA A 39 8.24 5.89 -3.33
C ALA A 39 8.87 4.54 -2.96
N SER A 40 8.17 3.44 -3.24
CA SER A 40 8.68 2.09 -3.03
C SER A 40 9.60 1.70 -4.20
N PRO A 41 10.74 1.04 -3.93
CA PRO A 41 11.58 0.46 -4.97
C PRO A 41 11.01 -0.86 -5.54
N ASN A 42 9.94 -1.41 -4.94
CA ASN A 42 9.34 -2.68 -5.33
C ASN A 42 8.25 -2.48 -6.40
N CYS A 43 8.66 -2.00 -7.56
CA CYS A 43 7.81 -1.86 -8.74
C CYS A 43 8.58 -2.15 -10.02
N ASP A 44 7.86 -2.46 -11.10
CA ASP A 44 8.39 -2.66 -12.43
C ASP A 44 7.43 -2.10 -13.49
N ALA A 45 7.91 -2.01 -14.73
CA ALA A 45 7.08 -1.58 -15.85
C ALA A 45 6.03 -2.65 -16.17
N ARG A 46 4.81 -2.19 -16.46
CA ARG A 46 3.78 -3.03 -17.08
C ARG A 46 4.21 -3.37 -18.52
N PRO A 47 3.74 -4.49 -19.09
CA PRO A 47 3.92 -4.76 -20.52
C PRO A 47 3.40 -3.60 -21.37
N ASP A 48 3.99 -3.40 -22.55
CA ASP A 48 3.64 -2.29 -23.43
C ASP A 48 2.15 -2.31 -23.80
N GLY A 49 1.52 -1.13 -23.71
CA GLY A 49 0.09 -0.96 -24.00
C GLY A 49 -0.85 -1.51 -22.92
N ALA A 50 -0.35 -2.11 -21.84
CA ALA A 50 -1.21 -2.66 -20.78
C ALA A 50 -1.64 -1.58 -19.77
N ALA A 51 -2.88 -1.14 -19.89
CA ALA A 51 -3.52 -0.31 -18.87
C ALA A 51 -3.97 -1.15 -17.65
N PRO A 52 -4.07 -0.56 -16.45
CA PRO A 52 -4.72 -1.22 -15.31
C PRO A 52 -6.22 -1.39 -15.58
N GLU A 53 -6.71 -2.63 -15.57
CA GLU A 53 -8.13 -2.95 -15.81
C GLU A 53 -8.85 -3.48 -14.55
N VAL A 54 -8.08 -3.83 -13.52
CA VAL A 54 -8.59 -4.49 -12.31
C VAL A 54 -8.09 -3.77 -11.07
N VAL A 55 -9.02 -3.56 -10.14
CA VAL A 55 -8.72 -3.17 -8.77
C VAL A 55 -8.82 -4.42 -7.90
N ILE A 56 -7.73 -4.75 -7.21
CA ILE A 56 -7.73 -5.77 -6.16
C ILE A 56 -7.85 -5.07 -4.79
N VAL A 57 -8.36 -5.76 -3.78
CA VAL A 57 -8.54 -5.25 -2.42
C VAL A 57 -7.98 -6.31 -1.48
N HIS A 58 -7.06 -5.95 -0.60
CA HIS A 58 -6.41 -6.88 0.33
C HIS A 58 -6.32 -6.23 1.71
N ALA A 59 -6.74 -6.93 2.76
CA ALA A 59 -6.48 -6.50 4.14
C ALA A 59 -5.05 -6.88 4.57
N VAL A 60 -4.37 -5.98 5.29
CA VAL A 60 -3.03 -6.22 5.82
C VAL A 60 -2.87 -5.55 7.18
N SER A 61 -2.25 -6.26 8.12
CA SER A 61 -1.86 -5.76 9.44
C SER A 61 -0.51 -6.35 9.84
N LEU A 62 0.37 -5.50 10.39
CA LEU A 62 1.71 -5.88 10.83
C LEU A 62 2.04 -5.19 12.16
N PRO A 63 2.39 -5.96 13.22
CA PRO A 63 2.25 -7.42 13.32
C PRO A 63 0.82 -7.92 13.07
N PRO A 64 0.60 -9.23 12.85
CA PRO A 64 -0.73 -9.75 12.53
C PRO A 64 -1.79 -9.32 13.56
N ARG A 65 -2.91 -8.77 13.06
CA ARG A 65 -4.03 -8.24 13.87
C ARG A 65 -3.68 -7.02 14.74
N GLN A 66 -2.51 -6.42 14.53
CA GLN A 66 -2.12 -5.15 15.15
C GLN A 66 -2.12 -4.05 14.11
N TYR A 67 -2.62 -2.89 14.51
CA TYR A 67 -2.86 -1.76 13.63
C TYR A 67 -2.13 -0.53 14.11
N GLY A 68 -1.74 0.32 13.17
CA GLY A 68 -0.91 1.48 13.45
C GLY A 68 0.58 1.17 13.36
N GLY A 69 1.39 2.23 13.43
CA GLY A 69 2.83 2.15 13.16
C GLY A 69 3.14 2.19 11.66
N ARG A 70 4.41 1.90 11.33
CA ARG A 70 4.99 2.05 9.98
C ARG A 70 5.38 0.70 9.35
N TYR A 71 5.13 -0.43 10.01
CA TYR A 71 5.63 -1.74 9.56
C TYR A 71 5.14 -2.18 8.17
N VAL A 72 3.92 -1.79 7.76
CA VAL A 72 3.44 -2.07 6.39
C VAL A 72 4.22 -1.25 5.35
N GLU A 73 4.51 0.01 5.68
CA GLU A 73 5.33 0.88 4.83
C GLU A 73 6.77 0.38 4.77
N ASP A 74 7.31 -0.07 5.91
CA ASP A 74 8.65 -0.64 5.99
C ASP A 74 8.74 -1.93 5.18
N LEU A 75 7.74 -2.82 5.25
CA LEU A 75 7.67 -4.00 4.38
C LEU A 75 7.64 -3.59 2.91
N PHE A 76 6.78 -2.64 2.54
CA PHE A 76 6.65 -2.20 1.15
C PHE A 76 7.89 -1.49 0.63
N THR A 77 8.77 -1.02 1.50
CA THR A 77 10.01 -0.29 1.15
C THR A 77 11.30 -1.08 1.42
N ASN A 78 11.20 -2.37 1.76
CA ASN A 78 12.32 -3.25 2.13
C ASN A 78 13.13 -2.74 3.34
N ARG A 79 12.45 -2.12 4.32
CA ARG A 79 13.02 -1.57 5.55
C ARG A 79 12.53 -2.26 6.82
N LEU A 80 11.70 -3.30 6.68
CA LEU A 80 11.12 -4.02 7.82
C LEU A 80 12.24 -4.67 8.64
N ASP A 81 12.33 -4.30 9.92
CA ASP A 81 13.28 -4.90 10.87
C ASP A 81 12.82 -6.32 11.27
N PRO A 82 13.55 -7.39 10.89
CA PRO A 82 13.19 -8.76 11.26
C PRO A 82 13.34 -9.04 12.77
N ALA A 83 14.04 -8.20 13.53
CA ALA A 83 14.19 -8.36 14.97
C ALA A 83 13.01 -7.78 15.77
N ALA A 84 12.24 -6.85 15.20
CA ALA A 84 11.18 -6.13 15.90
C ALA A 84 9.98 -7.02 16.27
N HIS A 85 9.73 -8.11 15.54
CA HIS A 85 8.68 -9.08 15.87
C HIS A 85 8.99 -10.47 15.27
N PRO A 86 8.70 -11.60 15.96
CA PRO A 86 9.00 -12.94 15.45
C PRO A 86 8.49 -13.21 14.03
N TYR A 87 7.26 -12.79 13.74
CA TYR A 87 6.64 -12.92 12.41
C TYR A 87 7.42 -12.18 11.30
N PHE A 88 8.13 -11.10 11.61
CA PHE A 88 8.82 -10.29 10.60
C PHE A 88 10.01 -11.03 9.98
N ARG A 89 10.61 -11.98 10.70
CA ARG A 89 11.70 -12.82 10.16
C ARG A 89 11.28 -13.59 8.91
N GLU A 90 10.02 -14.01 8.86
CA GLU A 90 9.48 -14.78 7.74
C GLU A 90 9.23 -13.92 6.50
N ILE A 91 8.99 -12.62 6.67
CA ILE A 91 8.51 -11.74 5.60
C ILE A 91 9.48 -10.60 5.24
N ALA A 92 10.49 -10.30 6.06
CA ALA A 92 11.41 -9.19 5.83
C ALA A 92 12.23 -9.31 4.53
N GLY A 93 12.41 -10.53 4.02
CA GLY A 93 13.06 -10.80 2.73
C GLY A 93 12.16 -10.65 1.51
N LEU A 94 10.85 -10.45 1.69
CA LEU A 94 9.91 -10.32 0.58
C LEU A 94 10.06 -8.96 -0.10
N ARG A 95 10.08 -8.98 -1.45
CA ARG A 95 10.03 -7.77 -2.28
C ARG A 95 8.62 -7.55 -2.79
N VAL A 96 7.82 -6.88 -1.99
CA VAL A 96 6.39 -6.62 -2.26
C VAL A 96 6.07 -5.15 -2.08
N SER A 97 5.05 -4.67 -2.77
CA SER A 97 4.45 -3.36 -2.53
C SER A 97 3.00 -3.36 -2.98
N ALA A 98 2.27 -2.33 -2.56
CA ALA A 98 0.96 -1.97 -3.07
C ALA A 98 1.04 -0.65 -3.85
N HIS A 99 0.00 -0.32 -4.62
CA HIS A 99 -0.16 1.05 -5.10
C HIS A 99 -0.55 1.99 -3.96
N PHE A 100 -1.49 1.57 -3.10
CA PHE A 100 -2.06 2.40 -2.04
C PHE A 100 -2.17 1.64 -0.72
N LEU A 101 -2.10 2.36 0.40
CA LEU A 101 -2.49 1.89 1.73
C LEU A 101 -3.51 2.88 2.31
N VAL A 102 -4.71 2.40 2.61
CA VAL A 102 -5.72 3.13 3.37
C VAL A 102 -5.58 2.73 4.83
N ARG A 103 -5.25 3.68 5.70
CA ARG A 103 -5.12 3.43 7.15
C ARG A 103 -6.47 3.50 7.83
N ARG A 104 -6.51 3.00 9.07
CA ARG A 104 -7.73 2.96 9.91
C ARG A 104 -8.33 4.34 10.21
N ASP A 105 -7.52 5.38 10.21
CA ASP A 105 -7.95 6.77 10.38
C ASP A 105 -8.46 7.43 9.07
N GLY A 106 -8.44 6.67 7.97
CA GLY A 106 -8.81 7.13 6.62
C GLY A 106 -7.71 7.91 5.91
N SER A 107 -6.50 8.01 6.47
CA SER A 107 -5.36 8.56 5.76
C SER A 107 -4.90 7.61 4.65
N LEU A 108 -4.33 8.19 3.59
CA LEU A 108 -3.90 7.47 2.41
C LEU A 108 -2.39 7.64 2.23
N ALA A 109 -1.70 6.53 2.01
CA ALA A 109 -0.35 6.52 1.46
C ALA A 109 -0.36 5.91 0.06
N GLN A 110 0.49 6.42 -0.82
CA GLN A 110 0.75 5.86 -2.15
C GLN A 110 2.21 5.47 -2.23
N PHE A 111 2.49 4.29 -2.81
CA PHE A 111 3.87 3.80 -2.94
C PHE A 111 4.35 3.66 -4.38
N VAL A 112 3.43 3.36 -5.29
CA VAL A 112 3.71 3.14 -6.71
C VAL A 112 2.62 3.85 -7.54
N PRO A 113 3.00 4.65 -8.55
CA PRO A 113 2.05 5.27 -9.47
C PRO A 113 1.40 4.27 -10.44
#